data_AF-A0A7L7W3C4-F1
#
_entry.id   AF-A0A7L7W3C4-F1
#
_cell.length_a   1.000
_cell.length_b   1.000
_cell.length_c   1.000
_cell.angle_alpha   90.00
_cell.angle_beta   90.00
_cell.angle_gamma   90.00
#
_symmetry.space_group_name_H-M   'P 1'
#
loop_
_entity.id
_entity.type
_entity.pdbx_description
1 polymer ?
#
loop_
_entity_poly.entity_id
_entity_poly.type
_entity_poly.pdbx_seq_one_letter_code
_entity_poly.pdbx_strand_id
1 'polypeptide(L)'
;MGHWDRQHGEIVLPSAEFAAVRQAVQKATHEHQSKVFDETQAFWKGLTRKEQTDPAAYTAALQKYVDAKHKQLYPPQSYSSWSRPAPAPFTEEFVDDVQWRLGLPPGGKPARVLKSDLPFPTNRTTSFPAGEGSVSFDKDTSTVRWSTSENRGATERAHNSAAGTAFFDRLKTVKWTRNTGGIIMGNNEYAEEAGRGDECSTAYGPIGAAQEPSSCQEYTDSKGNRVTRADLMKLQSELWDAQRKLQNRMAKATAAAGRGKTTAASNRGSFASYGHSEPTFRL
;
A
#
# COMPACT_ATOMS: atom_id res chain seq x y z
N MET A 1 21.97 12.21 0.33
CA MET A 1 21.44 10.87 -0.03
C MET A 1 19.92 10.96 0.02
N GLY A 2 19.23 10.35 -0.92
CA GLY A 2 17.76 10.46 -1.02
C GLY A 2 17.13 9.25 -0.37
N HIS A 3 16.28 9.48 0.65
CA HIS A 3 15.56 8.41 1.34
C HIS A 3 14.54 7.78 0.41
N TRP A 4 14.82 6.56 -0.05
CA TRP A 4 13.81 5.72 -0.68
C TRP A 4 13.02 4.95 0.38
N ASP A 5 11.78 4.64 0.06
CA ASP A 5 10.87 3.86 0.88
C ASP A 5 10.01 2.95 0.00
N ARG A 6 9.66 1.77 0.53
CA ARG A 6 8.76 0.82 -0.14
C ARG A 6 7.80 0.18 0.86
N GLN A 7 6.60 -0.15 0.41
CA GLN A 7 5.60 -0.93 1.14
C GLN A 7 5.02 -2.02 0.27
N HIS A 8 4.68 -3.14 0.88
CA HIS A 8 3.89 -4.20 0.25
C HIS A 8 3.15 -5.02 1.29
N GLY A 9 2.07 -5.67 0.89
CA GLY A 9 1.31 -6.51 1.81
C GLY A 9 0.11 -7.16 1.17
N GLU A 10 -0.43 -8.13 1.88
CA GLU A 10 -1.66 -8.83 1.51
C GLU A 10 -2.67 -8.71 2.63
N ILE A 11 -3.92 -8.44 2.27
CA ILE A 11 -5.05 -8.31 3.19
C ILE A 11 -6.19 -9.18 2.66
N VAL A 12 -6.56 -10.19 3.43
CA VAL A 12 -7.74 -11.01 3.16
C VAL A 12 -8.97 -10.27 3.67
N LEU A 13 -9.87 -9.86 2.77
CA LEU A 13 -11.10 -9.17 3.14
C LEU A 13 -12.23 -10.16 3.41
N PRO A 14 -13.17 -9.85 4.32
CA PRO A 14 -14.44 -10.56 4.39
C PRO A 14 -15.16 -10.51 3.03
N SER A 15 -15.72 -11.63 2.58
CA SER A 15 -16.34 -11.72 1.24
C SER A 15 -17.43 -10.68 0.99
N ALA A 16 -18.16 -10.30 2.05
CA ALA A 16 -19.19 -9.26 1.99
C ALA A 16 -18.62 -7.84 1.79
N GLU A 17 -17.39 -7.58 2.25
CA GLU A 17 -16.73 -6.28 2.18
C GLU A 17 -15.83 -6.14 0.96
N PHE A 18 -15.34 -7.26 0.39
CA PHE A 18 -14.45 -7.27 -0.78
C PHE A 18 -15.00 -6.46 -1.95
N ALA A 19 -16.26 -6.70 -2.33
CA ALA A 19 -16.90 -6.00 -3.42
C ALA A 19 -17.04 -4.49 -3.13
N ALA A 20 -17.35 -4.11 -1.89
CA ALA A 20 -17.49 -2.71 -1.49
C ALA A 20 -16.16 -1.96 -1.53
N VAL A 21 -15.06 -2.58 -1.06
CA VAL A 21 -13.70 -2.01 -1.16
C VAL A 21 -13.30 -1.82 -2.61
N ARG A 22 -13.49 -2.85 -3.45
CA ARG A 22 -13.17 -2.74 -4.87
C ARG A 22 -13.98 -1.65 -5.58
N GLN A 23 -15.28 -1.57 -5.31
CA GLN A 23 -16.14 -0.54 -5.90
C GLN A 23 -15.75 0.86 -5.47
N ALA A 24 -15.35 1.06 -4.20
CA ALA A 24 -14.87 2.35 -3.72
C ALA A 24 -13.61 2.80 -4.46
N VAL A 25 -12.62 1.91 -4.60
CA VAL A 25 -11.39 2.18 -5.37
C VAL A 25 -11.71 2.44 -6.85
N GLN A 26 -12.52 1.58 -7.48
CA GLN A 26 -12.92 1.74 -8.88
C GLN A 26 -13.62 3.08 -9.12
N LYS A 27 -14.53 3.48 -8.22
CA LYS A 27 -15.25 4.76 -8.30
C LYS A 27 -14.28 5.94 -8.17
N ALA A 28 -13.38 5.92 -7.19
CA ALA A 28 -12.40 6.99 -6.99
C ALA A 28 -11.47 7.14 -8.20
N THR A 29 -10.94 6.03 -8.73
CA THR A 29 -10.12 6.04 -9.95
C THR A 29 -10.91 6.55 -11.16
N HIS A 30 -12.16 6.13 -11.33
CA HIS A 30 -13.00 6.63 -12.43
C HIS A 30 -13.24 8.14 -12.30
N GLU A 31 -13.56 8.65 -11.11
CA GLU A 31 -13.76 10.07 -10.86
C GLU A 31 -12.49 10.89 -11.14
N HIS A 32 -11.32 10.39 -10.74
CA HIS A 32 -10.04 11.00 -11.07
C HIS A 32 -9.81 11.07 -12.58
N GLN A 33 -9.96 9.95 -13.29
CA GLN A 33 -9.77 9.91 -14.75
C GLN A 33 -10.79 10.80 -15.49
N SER A 34 -12.02 10.93 -14.98
CA SER A 34 -13.00 11.88 -15.52
C SER A 34 -12.52 13.33 -15.37
N LYS A 35 -12.01 13.71 -14.20
CA LYS A 35 -11.47 15.06 -13.96
C LYS A 35 -10.27 15.34 -14.88
N VAL A 36 -9.34 14.39 -14.99
CA VAL A 36 -8.18 14.50 -15.90
C VAL A 36 -8.68 14.70 -17.33
N PHE A 37 -9.63 13.88 -17.78
CA PHE A 37 -10.21 14.02 -19.12
C PHE A 37 -10.82 15.41 -19.33
N ASP A 38 -11.71 15.85 -18.45
CA ASP A 38 -12.38 17.15 -18.57
C ASP A 38 -11.38 18.31 -18.64
N GLU A 39 -10.30 18.24 -17.86
CA GLU A 39 -9.25 19.23 -17.87
C GLU A 39 -8.44 19.21 -19.19
N THR A 40 -8.10 18.03 -19.72
CA THR A 40 -7.46 17.94 -21.05
C THR A 40 -8.36 18.50 -22.16
N GLN A 41 -9.68 18.32 -22.05
CA GLN A 41 -10.64 18.89 -23.00
C GLN A 41 -10.71 20.42 -22.87
N ALA A 42 -10.67 20.94 -21.65
CA ALA A 42 -10.66 22.38 -21.38
C ALA A 42 -9.41 23.04 -21.97
N PHE A 43 -8.23 22.44 -21.74
CA PHE A 43 -6.98 22.88 -22.34
C PHE A 43 -7.06 22.91 -23.87
N TRP A 44 -7.47 21.80 -24.50
CA TRP A 44 -7.57 21.70 -25.97
C TRP A 44 -8.51 22.74 -26.59
N LYS A 45 -9.66 23.00 -25.95
CA LYS A 45 -10.62 24.03 -26.39
C LYS A 45 -10.08 25.45 -26.25
N GLY A 46 -9.15 25.68 -25.32
CA GLY A 46 -8.49 26.97 -25.09
C GLY A 46 -7.37 27.28 -26.10
N LEU A 47 -6.91 26.28 -26.87
CA LEU A 47 -5.83 26.46 -27.83
C LEU A 47 -6.29 27.23 -29.08
N THR A 48 -5.41 28.13 -29.54
CA THR A 48 -5.53 28.78 -30.84
C THR A 48 -5.28 27.79 -31.99
N ARG A 49 -5.67 28.18 -33.21
CA ARG A 49 -5.40 27.36 -34.41
C ARG A 49 -3.92 27.06 -34.59
N LYS A 50 -3.03 28.03 -34.30
CA LYS A 50 -1.59 27.85 -34.40
C LYS A 50 -1.11 26.79 -33.41
N GLU A 51 -1.49 26.91 -32.13
CA GLU A 51 -1.11 25.97 -31.07
C GLU A 51 -1.65 24.55 -31.31
N GLN A 52 -2.79 24.39 -32.00
CA GLN A 52 -3.29 23.07 -32.40
C GLN A 52 -2.51 22.41 -33.55
N THR A 53 -1.68 23.17 -34.28
CA THR A 53 -0.99 22.66 -35.48
C THR A 53 0.53 22.65 -35.36
N ASP A 54 1.10 23.61 -34.64
CA ASP A 54 2.54 23.79 -34.49
C ASP A 54 3.01 23.18 -33.15
N PRO A 55 3.85 22.13 -33.17
CA PRO A 55 4.33 21.46 -31.95
C PRO A 55 5.06 22.41 -30.98
N ALA A 56 5.80 23.40 -31.49
CA ALA A 56 6.54 24.34 -30.64
C ALA A 56 5.59 25.26 -29.87
N ALA A 57 4.60 25.83 -30.56
CA ALA A 57 3.55 26.64 -29.93
C ALA A 57 2.72 25.83 -28.92
N TYR A 58 2.38 24.58 -29.25
CA TYR A 58 1.68 23.68 -28.34
C TYR A 58 2.45 23.45 -27.04
N THR A 59 3.73 23.08 -27.12
CA THR A 59 4.56 22.81 -25.94
C THR A 59 4.70 24.06 -25.06
N ALA A 60 4.83 25.24 -25.66
CA ALA A 60 4.86 26.50 -24.92
C ALA A 60 3.52 26.78 -24.20
N ALA A 61 2.39 26.52 -24.87
CA ALA A 61 1.07 26.64 -24.26
C ALA A 61 0.86 25.65 -23.12
N LEU A 62 1.27 24.39 -23.29
CA LEU A 62 1.22 23.35 -22.27
C LEU A 62 2.07 23.72 -21.05
N GLN A 63 3.32 24.16 -21.26
CA GLN A 63 4.21 24.57 -20.18
C GLN A 63 3.59 25.71 -19.36
N LYS A 64 3.11 26.76 -20.04
CA LYS A 64 2.44 27.90 -19.39
C LYS A 64 1.22 27.46 -18.57
N TYR A 65 0.45 26.52 -19.13
CA TYR A 65 -0.74 25.98 -18.48
C TYR A 65 -0.39 25.16 -17.22
N VAL A 66 0.59 24.26 -17.32
CA VAL A 66 1.08 23.43 -16.21
C VAL A 66 1.73 24.29 -15.12
N ASP A 67 2.56 25.27 -15.49
CA ASP A 67 3.16 26.23 -14.56
C ASP A 67 2.09 27.01 -13.78
N ALA A 68 1.01 27.43 -14.45
CA ALA A 68 -0.09 28.11 -13.80
C ALA A 68 -0.81 27.21 -12.79
N LYS A 69 -1.00 25.91 -13.11
CA LYS A 69 -1.57 24.92 -12.19
C LYS A 69 -0.64 24.65 -11.01
N HIS A 70 0.65 24.40 -11.23
CA HIS A 70 1.61 24.26 -10.14
C HIS A 70 1.67 25.51 -9.26
N LYS A 71 1.60 26.71 -9.82
CA LYS A 71 1.54 27.96 -9.04
C LYS A 71 0.26 28.06 -8.21
N GLN A 72 -0.86 27.48 -8.65
CA GLN A 72 -2.08 27.40 -7.84
C GLN A 72 -1.95 26.39 -6.70
N LEU A 73 -1.24 25.27 -6.92
CA LEU A 73 -0.97 24.26 -5.90
C LEU A 73 0.05 24.73 -4.87
N TYR A 74 1.06 25.45 -5.33
CA TYR A 74 2.14 26.01 -4.54
C TYR A 74 2.17 27.54 -4.73
N PRO A 75 1.20 28.27 -4.17
CA PRO A 75 1.21 29.72 -4.26
C PRO A 75 2.54 30.24 -3.69
N PRO A 76 3.23 31.18 -4.38
CA PRO A 76 4.46 31.76 -3.87
C PRO A 76 4.15 32.47 -2.55
N GLN A 77 4.62 31.91 -1.45
CA GLN A 77 4.37 32.44 -0.11
C GLN A 77 5.56 33.26 0.38
N SER A 78 5.24 34.36 1.07
CA SER A 78 6.19 35.24 1.77
C SER A 78 6.57 34.73 3.18
N TYR A 79 6.15 33.53 3.57
CA TYR A 79 6.30 33.02 4.94
C TYR A 79 7.07 31.68 5.00
N SER A 80 7.64 31.43 6.19
CA SER A 80 8.42 30.27 6.59
C SER A 80 7.85 28.92 6.10
N SER A 81 8.71 28.08 5.53
CA SER A 81 8.38 26.74 5.00
C SER A 81 7.81 25.77 6.04
N TRP A 82 7.94 26.08 7.34
CA TRP A 82 7.53 25.21 8.44
C TRP A 82 6.01 25.24 8.74
N SER A 83 5.26 26.20 8.20
CA SER A 83 3.81 26.35 8.45
C SER A 83 2.95 26.01 7.23
N ARG A 84 3.49 25.24 6.27
CA ARG A 84 2.76 24.85 5.07
C ARG A 84 1.62 23.90 5.46
N PRO A 85 0.34 24.23 5.17
CA PRO A 85 -0.68 23.20 5.17
C PRO A 85 -0.28 22.16 4.12
N ALA A 86 -0.42 20.88 4.46
CA ALA A 86 -0.19 19.82 3.48
C ALA A 86 -1.08 20.08 2.26
N PRO A 87 -0.56 19.94 1.02
CA PRO A 87 -1.40 20.06 -0.16
C PRO A 87 -2.55 19.06 -0.03
N ALA A 88 -3.71 19.40 -0.61
CA ALA A 88 -4.80 18.44 -0.66
C ALA A 88 -4.27 17.13 -1.31
N PRO A 89 -4.70 15.95 -0.82
CA PRO A 89 -4.29 14.69 -1.40
C PRO A 89 -4.58 14.68 -2.92
N PHE A 90 -3.88 13.82 -3.67
CA PHE A 90 -3.99 13.61 -5.13
C PHE A 90 -3.81 14.84 -6.06
N THR A 91 -3.55 16.06 -5.56
CA THR A 91 -3.52 17.24 -6.43
C THR A 91 -2.29 17.29 -7.34
N GLU A 92 -1.15 16.77 -6.88
CA GLU A 92 0.07 16.63 -7.69
C GLU A 92 -0.12 15.56 -8.78
N GLU A 93 -0.60 14.37 -8.38
CA GLU A 93 -0.93 13.26 -9.29
C GLU A 93 -1.86 13.72 -10.43
N PHE A 94 -2.85 14.57 -10.12
CA PHE A 94 -3.74 15.14 -11.13
C PHE A 94 -3.01 16.01 -12.17
N VAL A 95 -2.11 16.89 -11.74
CA VAL A 95 -1.36 17.75 -12.68
C VAL A 95 -0.38 16.93 -13.50
N ASP A 96 0.31 15.98 -12.87
CA ASP A 96 1.24 15.07 -13.53
C ASP A 96 0.53 14.22 -14.59
N ASP A 97 -0.65 13.66 -14.27
CA ASP A 97 -1.47 12.92 -15.22
C ASP A 97 -1.93 13.79 -16.39
N VAL A 98 -2.40 15.02 -16.12
CA VAL A 98 -2.80 15.95 -17.18
C VAL A 98 -1.61 16.29 -18.08
N GLN A 99 -0.44 16.60 -17.50
CA GLN A 99 0.78 16.89 -18.24
C GLN A 99 1.23 15.70 -19.08
N TRP A 100 1.26 14.50 -18.50
CA TRP A 100 1.64 13.27 -19.19
C TRP A 100 0.72 12.99 -20.39
N ARG A 101 -0.59 13.13 -20.22
CA ARG A 101 -1.57 12.88 -21.30
C ARG A 101 -1.54 13.93 -22.40
N LEU A 102 -1.19 15.17 -22.07
CA LEU A 102 -1.04 16.25 -23.05
C LEU A 102 0.35 16.29 -23.69
N GLY A 103 1.34 15.61 -23.11
CA GLY A 103 2.70 15.56 -23.62
C GLY A 103 2.77 14.99 -25.04
N LEU A 104 3.60 15.62 -25.89
CA LEU A 104 3.83 15.12 -27.24
C LEU A 104 5.00 14.12 -27.23
N PRO A 105 4.87 12.97 -27.91
CA PRO A 105 6.04 12.17 -28.22
C PRO A 105 6.98 12.98 -29.13
N PRO A 106 8.29 12.69 -29.15
CA PRO A 106 9.23 13.38 -30.02
C PRO A 106 8.77 13.36 -31.50
N GLY A 107 8.60 14.55 -32.09
CA GLY A 107 8.10 14.72 -33.46
C GLY A 107 6.60 14.51 -33.65
N GLY A 108 5.85 14.26 -32.57
CA GLY A 108 4.39 14.13 -32.59
C GLY A 108 3.69 15.43 -32.94
N LYS A 109 2.52 15.31 -33.58
CA LYS A 109 1.61 16.43 -33.82
C LYS A 109 0.68 16.60 -32.61
N PRO A 110 0.30 17.83 -32.25
CA PRO A 110 -0.76 18.06 -31.27
C PRO A 110 -2.04 17.31 -31.63
N ALA A 111 -2.59 16.58 -30.66
CA ALA A 111 -3.82 15.83 -30.83
C ALA A 111 -4.72 16.02 -29.60
N ARG A 112 -6.02 16.04 -29.86
CA ARG A 112 -7.04 16.03 -28.80
C ARG A 112 -7.01 14.68 -28.12
N VAL A 113 -6.86 14.68 -26.80
CA VAL A 113 -7.00 13.46 -25.98
C VAL A 113 -8.43 12.93 -26.09
N LEU A 114 -8.58 11.65 -26.44
CA LEU A 114 -9.85 10.95 -26.52
C LEU A 114 -10.10 10.14 -25.27
N LYS A 115 -11.36 9.78 -25.02
CA LYS A 115 -11.72 8.95 -23.86
C LYS A 115 -11.06 7.55 -23.93
N SER A 116 -10.81 7.05 -25.14
CA SER A 116 -10.08 5.80 -25.40
C SER A 116 -8.61 5.84 -24.98
N ASP A 117 -8.03 7.04 -24.85
CA ASP A 117 -6.61 7.22 -24.56
C ASP A 117 -6.34 7.23 -23.04
N LEU A 118 -7.40 7.28 -22.23
CA LEU A 118 -7.33 7.20 -20.78
C LEU A 118 -7.70 5.79 -20.29
N PRO A 119 -7.00 5.28 -19.26
CA PRO A 119 -7.25 3.97 -18.69
C PRO A 119 -8.46 4.00 -17.73
N PHE A 120 -9.66 4.28 -18.24
CA PHE A 120 -10.87 4.23 -17.43
C PHE A 120 -11.09 2.80 -16.89
N PRO A 121 -11.27 2.63 -15.57
CA PRO A 121 -11.45 1.30 -15.01
C PRO A 121 -12.81 0.72 -15.44
N THR A 122 -12.81 -0.58 -15.72
CA THR A 122 -14.01 -1.34 -16.08
C THR A 122 -14.36 -2.32 -14.96
N ASN A 123 -15.52 -2.98 -15.06
CA ASN A 123 -15.91 -4.02 -14.10
C ASN A 123 -14.95 -5.23 -14.06
N ARG A 124 -14.12 -5.39 -15.10
CA ARG A 124 -13.08 -6.42 -15.22
C ARG A 124 -11.73 -5.98 -14.66
N THR A 125 -11.55 -4.69 -14.36
CA THR A 125 -10.31 -4.17 -13.79
C THR A 125 -10.14 -4.69 -12.38
N THR A 126 -9.04 -5.40 -12.14
CA THR A 126 -8.67 -5.96 -10.83
C THR A 126 -7.46 -5.27 -10.22
N SER A 127 -6.65 -4.56 -11.01
CA SER A 127 -5.50 -3.79 -10.53
C SER A 127 -5.69 -2.32 -10.84
N PHE A 128 -5.47 -1.48 -9.84
CA PHE A 128 -5.63 -0.04 -9.91
C PHE A 128 -4.29 0.64 -9.61
N PRO A 129 -3.80 1.54 -10.48
CA PRO A 129 -2.64 2.36 -10.18
C PRO A 129 -2.97 3.29 -9.01
N ALA A 130 -1.99 3.47 -8.13
CA ALA A 130 -2.08 4.29 -6.94
C ALA A 130 -0.82 5.14 -6.84
N GLY A 131 -0.68 6.17 -7.69
CA GLY A 131 0.55 6.95 -7.83
C GLY A 131 1.77 6.07 -8.15
N GLU A 132 2.69 5.95 -7.20
CA GLU A 132 3.90 5.11 -7.26
C GLU A 132 3.66 3.67 -6.76
N GLY A 133 2.41 3.24 -6.67
CA GLY A 133 2.03 1.91 -6.22
C GLY A 133 0.84 1.34 -6.96
N SER A 134 0.32 0.23 -6.43
CA SER A 134 -0.86 -0.44 -6.97
C SER A 134 -1.70 -1.09 -5.87
N VAL A 135 -3.01 -1.11 -6.11
CA VAL A 135 -3.98 -1.90 -5.33
C VAL A 135 -4.53 -2.98 -6.27
N SER A 136 -4.26 -4.25 -5.97
CA SER A 136 -4.70 -5.38 -6.79
C SER A 136 -5.64 -6.31 -6.04
N PHE A 137 -6.76 -6.67 -6.65
CA PHE A 137 -7.85 -7.45 -6.06
C PHE A 137 -7.93 -8.84 -6.70
N ASP A 138 -7.74 -9.88 -5.89
CA ASP A 138 -7.98 -11.27 -6.26
C ASP A 138 -9.34 -11.73 -5.73
N LYS A 139 -10.26 -12.00 -6.64
CA LYS A 139 -11.64 -12.40 -6.30
C LYS A 139 -11.68 -13.82 -5.72
N ASP A 140 -10.81 -14.72 -6.16
CA ASP A 140 -10.89 -16.15 -5.80
C ASP A 140 -10.49 -16.35 -4.34
N THR A 141 -9.51 -15.57 -3.88
CA THR A 141 -9.03 -15.61 -2.50
C THR A 141 -9.59 -14.49 -1.61
N SER A 142 -10.37 -13.56 -2.17
CA SER A 142 -10.79 -12.31 -1.49
C SER A 142 -9.60 -11.51 -0.93
N THR A 143 -8.42 -11.66 -1.56
CA THR A 143 -7.18 -11.01 -1.13
C THR A 143 -6.98 -9.71 -1.90
N VAL A 144 -6.56 -8.68 -1.18
CA VAL A 144 -6.09 -7.42 -1.75
C VAL A 144 -4.60 -7.30 -1.52
N ARG A 145 -3.86 -7.00 -2.58
CA ARG A 145 -2.43 -6.74 -2.57
C ARG A 145 -2.17 -5.26 -2.67
N TRP A 146 -1.37 -4.75 -1.75
CA TRP A 146 -0.79 -3.42 -1.78
C TRP A 146 0.69 -3.55 -2.14
N SER A 147 1.18 -2.67 -3.00
CA SER A 147 2.61 -2.59 -3.32
C SER A 147 2.97 -1.18 -3.77
N THR A 148 4.12 -0.68 -3.36
CA THR A 148 4.71 0.56 -3.85
C THR A 148 6.05 0.27 -4.51
N SER A 149 6.45 1.12 -5.45
CA SER A 149 7.81 1.13 -6.00
C SER A 149 8.82 1.51 -4.92
N GLU A 150 10.09 1.22 -5.18
CA GLU A 150 11.21 1.71 -4.39
C GLU A 150 11.66 3.07 -4.95
N ASN A 151 11.13 4.15 -4.37
CA ASN A 151 11.49 5.50 -4.77
C ASN A 151 11.31 6.45 -3.58
N ARG A 152 11.88 7.65 -3.65
CA ARG A 152 11.74 8.66 -2.60
C ARG A 152 10.32 9.17 -2.50
N GLY A 153 9.67 8.93 -1.37
CA GLY A 153 8.28 9.31 -1.11
C GLY A 153 7.28 8.47 -1.90
N ALA A 154 7.68 7.27 -2.36
CA ALA A 154 6.80 6.40 -3.13
C ALA A 154 5.58 5.99 -2.31
N THR A 155 5.78 5.64 -1.04
CA THR A 155 4.69 5.25 -0.15
C THR A 155 3.73 6.40 0.08
N GLU A 156 4.26 7.58 0.41
CA GLU A 156 3.43 8.76 0.66
C GLU A 156 2.60 9.12 -0.58
N ARG A 157 3.22 9.19 -1.76
CA ARG A 157 2.50 9.46 -3.02
C ARG A 157 1.47 8.38 -3.31
N ALA A 158 1.78 7.11 -3.05
CA ALA A 158 0.85 6.02 -3.28
C ALA A 158 -0.37 6.07 -2.34
N HIS A 159 -0.17 6.35 -1.05
CA HIS A 159 -1.26 6.56 -0.08
C HIS A 159 -2.12 7.78 -0.45
N ASN A 160 -1.48 8.86 -0.91
CA ASN A 160 -2.14 10.10 -1.30
C ASN A 160 -2.82 10.04 -2.68
N SER A 161 -2.66 8.94 -3.43
CA SER A 161 -3.33 8.76 -4.71
C SER A 161 -4.83 8.55 -4.58
N ALA A 162 -5.59 8.79 -5.64
CA ALA A 162 -7.04 8.58 -5.63
C ALA A 162 -7.44 7.14 -5.23
N ALA A 163 -6.72 6.14 -5.74
CA ALA A 163 -6.97 4.74 -5.43
C ALA A 163 -6.50 4.37 -4.01
N GLY A 164 -5.31 4.82 -3.60
CA GLY A 164 -4.74 4.55 -2.27
C GLY A 164 -5.58 5.15 -1.16
N THR A 165 -5.97 6.43 -1.28
CA THR A 165 -6.81 7.11 -0.29
C THR A 165 -8.15 6.38 -0.13
N ALA A 166 -8.84 6.07 -1.23
CA ALA A 166 -10.12 5.35 -1.19
C ALA A 166 -9.99 3.94 -0.59
N PHE A 167 -8.89 3.24 -0.88
CA PHE A 167 -8.59 1.92 -0.32
C PHE A 167 -8.43 1.98 1.20
N PHE A 168 -7.50 2.80 1.69
CA PHE A 168 -7.20 2.89 3.13
C PHE A 168 -8.36 3.49 3.93
N ASP A 169 -9.10 4.45 3.38
CA ASP A 169 -10.30 4.96 4.03
C ASP A 169 -11.38 3.91 4.16
N ARG A 170 -11.56 3.08 3.12
CA ARG A 170 -12.55 2.00 3.20
C ARG A 170 -12.14 0.93 4.20
N LEU A 171 -10.84 0.57 4.30
CA LEU A 171 -10.33 -0.39 5.28
C LEU A 171 -10.70 -0.02 6.73
N LYS A 172 -10.74 1.28 7.07
CA LYS A 172 -11.15 1.77 8.40
C LYS A 172 -12.59 1.41 8.77
N THR A 173 -13.42 1.14 7.77
CA THR A 173 -14.87 0.85 7.95
C THR A 173 -15.24 -0.61 7.75
N VAL A 174 -14.28 -1.47 7.40
CA VAL A 174 -14.51 -2.90 7.18
C VAL A 174 -14.93 -3.56 8.50
N LYS A 175 -16.00 -4.36 8.44
CA LYS A 175 -16.41 -5.24 9.53
C LYS A 175 -15.68 -6.57 9.42
N TRP A 176 -14.65 -6.76 10.23
CA TRP A 176 -13.74 -7.89 10.10
C TRP A 176 -14.33 -9.18 10.67
N THR A 177 -14.20 -10.29 9.94
CA THR A 177 -14.59 -11.62 10.42
C THR A 177 -13.35 -12.38 10.91
N ARG A 178 -13.58 -13.51 11.60
CA ARG A 178 -12.49 -14.45 11.90
C ARG A 178 -11.76 -14.84 10.60
N ASN A 179 -10.44 -15.03 10.67
CA ASN A 179 -9.56 -15.39 9.55
C ASN A 179 -9.53 -14.37 8.40
N THR A 180 -9.76 -13.09 8.71
CA THR A 180 -9.56 -11.98 7.76
C THR A 180 -8.61 -10.94 8.35
N GLY A 181 -8.11 -10.05 7.51
CA GLY A 181 -7.06 -9.10 7.86
C GLY A 181 -5.77 -9.39 7.11
N GLY A 182 -4.68 -8.80 7.59
CA GLY A 182 -3.36 -8.98 6.98
C GLY A 182 -2.38 -7.92 7.46
N ILE A 183 -1.21 -7.91 6.85
CA ILE A 183 -0.11 -7.02 7.20
C ILE A 183 0.42 -6.33 5.95
N ILE A 184 0.72 -5.04 6.11
CA ILE A 184 1.56 -4.28 5.19
C ILE A 184 2.92 -4.12 5.82
N MET A 185 3.91 -4.72 5.17
CA MET A 185 5.32 -4.59 5.48
C MET A 185 5.89 -3.37 4.74
N GLY A 186 6.92 -2.76 5.31
CA GLY A 186 7.64 -1.66 4.68
C GLY A 186 9.12 -1.70 4.98
N ASN A 187 9.90 -1.03 4.15
CA ASN A 187 11.34 -0.87 4.32
C ASN A 187 11.79 0.47 3.76
N ASN A 188 12.96 0.92 4.17
CA ASN A 188 13.60 2.15 3.71
C ASN A 188 15.12 2.01 3.70
N GLU A 189 15.78 3.00 3.08
CA GLU A 189 17.25 3.08 2.94
C GLU A 189 17.99 2.78 4.25
N TYR A 190 17.56 3.39 5.36
CA TYR A 190 18.24 3.25 6.65
C TYR A 190 18.10 1.87 7.29
N ALA A 191 16.92 1.26 7.18
CA ALA A 191 16.69 -0.07 7.72
C ALA A 191 17.51 -1.10 6.95
N GLU A 192 17.54 -1.02 5.61
CA GLU A 192 18.36 -1.92 4.79
C GLU A 192 19.86 -1.74 5.03
N GLU A 193 20.36 -0.49 5.12
CA GLU A 193 21.77 -0.22 5.46
C GLU A 193 22.15 -0.76 6.84
N ALA A 194 21.22 -0.77 7.79
CA ALA A 194 21.38 -1.38 9.10
C ALA A 194 21.23 -2.91 9.09
N GLY A 195 21.04 -3.54 7.93
CA GLY A 195 20.81 -4.97 7.77
C GLY A 195 19.47 -5.44 8.33
N ARG A 196 18.51 -4.53 8.51
CA ARG A 196 17.15 -4.86 8.92
C ARG A 196 16.31 -5.21 7.69
N GLY A 197 15.58 -6.32 7.79
CA GLY A 197 14.60 -6.69 6.78
C GLY A 197 13.36 -5.81 6.85
N ASP A 198 12.36 -6.18 6.06
CA ASP A 198 11.08 -5.48 6.05
C ASP A 198 10.42 -5.55 7.44
N GLU A 199 9.93 -4.42 7.94
CA GLU A 199 9.26 -4.31 9.23
C GLU A 199 7.74 -4.09 9.01
N CYS A 200 6.92 -4.54 9.96
CA CYS A 200 5.48 -4.34 9.87
C CYS A 200 5.13 -2.85 9.99
N SER A 201 4.71 -2.24 8.88
CA SER A 201 4.28 -0.85 8.86
C SER A 201 2.87 -0.69 9.43
N THR A 202 1.93 -1.53 9.03
CA THR A 202 0.55 -1.50 9.54
C THR A 202 -0.10 -2.86 9.40
N ALA A 203 -0.88 -3.27 10.40
CA ALA A 203 -1.67 -4.50 10.36
C ALA A 203 -3.17 -4.21 10.48
N TYR A 204 -3.99 -5.10 9.91
CA TYR A 204 -5.44 -4.95 9.83
C TYR A 204 -6.16 -6.22 10.25
N GLY A 205 -7.29 -6.07 10.92
CA GLY A 205 -8.21 -7.17 11.27
C GLY A 205 -7.61 -8.24 12.19
N PRO A 206 -8.35 -9.34 12.42
CA PRO A 206 -7.92 -10.42 13.31
C PRO A 206 -6.60 -11.09 12.94
N ILE A 207 -6.31 -11.31 11.65
CA ILE A 207 -5.02 -11.86 11.21
C ILE A 207 -3.88 -10.91 11.60
N GLY A 208 -4.02 -9.62 11.30
CA GLY A 208 -3.03 -8.61 11.65
C GLY A 208 -2.83 -8.48 13.16
N ALA A 209 -3.92 -8.52 13.94
CA ALA A 209 -3.86 -8.48 15.40
C ALA A 209 -3.16 -9.70 16.02
N ALA A 210 -3.31 -10.89 15.41
CA ALA A 210 -2.68 -12.10 15.90
C ALA A 210 -1.17 -12.15 15.59
N GLN A 211 -0.75 -11.60 14.45
CA GLN A 211 0.63 -11.63 14.00
C GLN A 211 1.43 -10.43 14.52
N GLU A 212 0.89 -9.21 14.39
CA GLU A 212 1.57 -7.94 14.71
C GLU A 212 0.66 -7.00 15.53
N PRO A 213 0.29 -7.36 16.78
CA PRO A 213 -0.66 -6.60 17.59
C PRO A 213 -0.21 -5.16 17.86
N SER A 214 1.10 -4.89 17.95
CA SER A 214 1.66 -3.56 18.16
C SER A 214 1.46 -2.62 16.97
N SER A 215 1.33 -3.16 15.76
CA SER A 215 1.14 -2.37 14.53
C SER A 215 -0.28 -2.49 13.97
N CYS A 216 -1.14 -3.28 14.62
CA CYS A 216 -2.53 -3.44 14.21
C CYS A 216 -3.36 -2.18 14.52
N GLN A 217 -4.12 -1.73 13.52
CA GLN A 217 -5.12 -0.68 13.67
C GLN A 217 -6.29 -1.18 14.49
N GLU A 218 -6.97 -0.26 15.19
CA GLU A 218 -8.26 -0.57 15.81
C GLU A 218 -9.28 -0.96 14.75
N TYR A 219 -10.17 -1.89 15.08
CA TYR A 219 -11.15 -2.37 14.11
C TYR A 219 -12.46 -2.79 14.76
N THR A 220 -13.50 -2.93 13.93
CA THR A 220 -14.80 -3.45 14.36
C THR A 220 -14.95 -4.88 13.83
N ASP A 221 -15.30 -5.81 14.71
CA ASP A 221 -15.57 -7.19 14.32
C ASP A 221 -16.94 -7.32 13.61
N SER A 222 -17.22 -8.50 13.06
CA SER A 222 -18.49 -8.79 12.38
C SER A 222 -19.72 -8.76 13.29
N LYS A 223 -19.52 -8.73 14.62
CA LYS A 223 -20.58 -8.63 15.64
C LYS A 223 -20.80 -7.18 16.10
N GLY A 224 -20.00 -6.23 15.61
CA GLY A 224 -20.07 -4.82 15.99
C GLY A 224 -19.24 -4.46 17.24
N ASN A 225 -18.45 -5.39 17.77
CA ASN A 225 -17.54 -5.07 18.88
C ASN A 225 -16.32 -4.34 18.33
N ARG A 226 -15.97 -3.22 18.96
CA ARG A 226 -14.75 -2.49 18.64
C ARG A 226 -13.58 -3.09 19.42
N VAL A 227 -12.56 -3.54 18.70
CA VAL A 227 -11.27 -3.95 19.26
C VAL A 227 -10.39 -2.71 19.36
N THR A 228 -10.10 -2.30 20.59
CA THR A 228 -9.36 -1.06 20.88
C THR A 228 -7.86 -1.32 21.01
N ARG A 229 -7.08 -0.24 21.08
CA ARG A 229 -5.63 -0.34 21.34
C ARG A 229 -5.31 -1.06 22.66
N ALA A 230 -6.15 -0.91 23.68
CA ALA A 230 -5.96 -1.58 24.97
C ALA A 230 -6.12 -3.11 24.84
N ASP A 231 -7.09 -3.56 24.05
CA ASP A 231 -7.29 -4.98 23.78
C ASP A 231 -6.12 -5.58 23.01
N LEU A 232 -5.58 -4.85 22.03
CA LEU A 232 -4.40 -5.25 21.25
C LEU A 232 -3.14 -5.33 22.11
N MET A 233 -2.93 -4.37 23.03
CA MET A 233 -1.82 -4.42 23.98
C MET A 233 -1.93 -5.61 24.93
N LYS A 234 -3.15 -5.95 25.36
CA LYS A 234 -3.41 -7.15 26.16
C LYS A 234 -3.05 -8.41 25.37
N LEU A 235 -3.50 -8.54 24.12
CA LEU A 235 -3.14 -9.66 23.24
C LEU A 235 -1.62 -9.78 23.07
N GLN A 236 -0.92 -8.66 22.88
CA GLN A 236 0.55 -8.65 22.79
C GLN A 236 1.20 -9.19 24.07
N SER A 237 0.73 -8.77 25.24
CA SER A 237 1.26 -9.26 26.52
C SER A 237 1.05 -10.78 26.69
N GLU A 238 -0.12 -11.28 26.29
CA GLU A 238 -0.45 -12.71 26.34
C GLU A 238 0.43 -13.53 25.39
N LEU A 239 0.72 -13.01 24.19
CA LEU A 239 1.62 -13.65 23.23
C LEU A 239 3.06 -13.72 23.75
N TRP A 240 3.58 -12.63 24.33
CA TRP A 240 4.91 -12.64 24.95
C TRP A 240 5.02 -13.61 26.12
N ASP A 241 4.00 -13.69 26.97
CA ASP A 241 3.96 -14.65 28.06
C ASP A 241 3.91 -16.10 27.56
N ALA A 242 3.13 -16.37 26.51
CA ALA A 242 3.06 -17.67 25.88
C ALA A 242 4.42 -18.07 25.26
N GLN A 243 5.08 -17.16 24.53
CA GLN A 243 6.39 -17.37 23.93
C GLN A 243 7.46 -17.64 25.00
N ARG A 244 7.48 -16.86 26.08
CA ARG A 244 8.40 -17.06 27.21
C ARG A 244 8.19 -18.41 27.88
N LYS A 245 6.93 -18.83 28.08
CA LYS A 245 6.60 -20.16 28.61
C LYS A 245 7.08 -21.28 27.68
N LEU A 246 6.94 -21.12 26.36
CA LEU A 246 7.41 -22.09 25.37
C LEU A 246 8.94 -22.20 25.39
N GLN A 247 9.66 -21.08 25.37
CA GLN A 247 11.12 -21.05 25.47
C GLN A 247 11.62 -21.72 26.75
N ASN A 248 10.97 -21.43 27.89
CA ASN A 248 11.29 -22.08 29.16
C ASN A 248 11.06 -23.60 29.14
N ARG A 249 10.00 -24.08 28.45
CA ARG A 249 9.77 -25.51 28.26
C ARG A 249 10.84 -26.16 27.37
N MET A 250 11.21 -25.51 26.28
CA MET A 250 12.26 -26.00 25.38
C MET A 250 13.63 -26.05 26.08
N ALA A 251 13.99 -25.01 26.84
CA ALA A 251 15.22 -24.97 27.62
C ALA A 251 15.28 -26.08 28.70
N LYS A 252 14.15 -26.37 29.35
CA LYS A 252 14.07 -27.49 30.30
C LYS A 252 14.21 -28.84 29.60
N ALA A 253 13.62 -29.01 28.42
CA ALA A 253 13.72 -30.25 27.64
C ALA A 253 15.16 -30.51 27.15
N THR A 254 15.86 -29.47 26.65
CA THR A 254 17.27 -29.60 26.24
C THR A 254 18.20 -29.85 27.42
N ALA A 255 17.98 -29.19 28.57
CA ALA A 255 18.75 -29.45 29.79
C ALA A 255 18.58 -30.90 30.30
N ALA A 256 17.35 -31.44 30.24
CA ALA A 256 17.07 -32.83 30.61
C ALA A 256 17.76 -33.84 29.67
N ALA A 257 17.79 -33.55 28.36
CA ALA A 257 18.46 -34.41 27.36
C ALA A 257 19.99 -34.43 27.52
N GLY A 258 20.61 -33.34 27.99
CA GLY A 258 22.06 -33.24 28.20
C GLY A 258 22.57 -33.95 29.46
N ARG A 259 21.72 -34.11 30.49
CA ARG A 259 22.15 -34.59 31.83
C ARG A 259 22.33 -36.12 31.93
N GLY A 260 22.03 -36.88 30.88
CA GLY A 260 22.11 -38.34 30.86
C GLY A 260 23.31 -38.96 30.11
N LYS A 261 24.23 -38.17 29.55
CA LYS A 261 25.33 -38.68 28.69
C LYS A 261 26.72 -38.71 29.33
N THR A 262 26.81 -38.84 30.64
CA THR A 262 28.07 -39.21 31.33
C THR A 262 27.98 -40.63 31.87
N THR A 263 27.80 -41.61 31.00
CA THR A 263 28.25 -42.99 31.25
C THR A 263 28.70 -43.60 29.94
N ALA A 264 29.93 -44.09 29.94
CA ALA A 264 30.62 -44.69 28.83
C ALA A 264 29.92 -45.97 28.33
N ALA A 265 29.79 -46.12 27.00
CA ALA A 265 30.12 -47.34 26.26
C ALA A 265 29.60 -47.26 24.81
N SER A 266 30.47 -47.67 23.90
CA SER A 266 30.23 -48.12 22.53
C SER A 266 28.80 -48.53 22.17
N ASN A 267 28.23 -47.93 21.12
CA ASN A 267 27.80 -48.74 19.97
C ASN A 267 27.67 -47.92 18.68
N ARG A 268 28.34 -48.47 17.68
CA ARG A 268 28.56 -47.98 16.32
C ARG A 268 27.43 -48.57 15.48
N GLY A 269 26.48 -47.77 15.00
CA GLY A 269 25.51 -48.25 14.02
C GLY A 269 24.21 -47.46 13.94
N SER A 270 23.90 -47.02 12.72
CA SER A 270 22.58 -46.57 12.24
C SER A 270 22.16 -45.14 12.59
N PHE A 271 22.66 -44.18 11.80
CA PHE A 271 21.99 -42.91 11.55
C PHE A 271 20.75 -43.16 10.68
N ALA A 272 19.57 -43.20 11.30
CA ALA A 272 18.30 -43.04 10.61
C ALA A 272 17.88 -41.57 10.74
N SER A 273 17.86 -40.87 9.60
CA SER A 273 17.42 -39.48 9.48
C SER A 273 15.93 -39.36 9.83
N TYR A 274 15.62 -38.78 10.99
CA TYR A 274 14.25 -38.34 11.29
C TYR A 274 13.99 -37.02 10.56
N GLY A 275 13.10 -37.06 9.57
CA GLY A 275 12.54 -35.87 8.94
C GLY A 275 11.68 -35.10 9.93
N HIS A 276 12.00 -33.83 10.15
CA HIS A 276 11.19 -32.92 10.94
C HIS A 276 9.90 -32.56 10.17
N SER A 277 8.76 -32.97 10.68
CA SER A 277 7.45 -32.43 10.29
C SER A 277 7.18 -31.14 11.05
N GLU A 278 6.93 -30.04 10.33
CA GLU A 278 6.54 -28.76 10.93
C GLU A 278 5.21 -28.86 11.70
N PRO A 279 5.06 -28.13 12.81
CA PRO A 279 3.83 -28.11 13.57
C PRO A 279 2.74 -27.31 12.83
N THR A 280 1.72 -28.00 12.33
CA THR A 280 0.49 -27.39 11.86
C THR A 280 -0.29 -26.77 13.03
N PHE A 281 -0.41 -25.43 13.03
CA PHE A 281 -1.32 -24.72 13.92
C PHE A 281 -2.76 -24.84 13.40
N ARG A 282 -3.68 -25.34 14.24
CA ARG A 282 -5.12 -25.24 14.01
C ARG A 282 -5.61 -23.92 14.60
N LEU A 283 -5.89 -22.95 13.72
CA LEU A 283 -6.50 -21.65 14.04
C LEU A 283 -8.02 -21.69 14.03
#